data_AF-A0A5J5D3W1-F1
#
_entry.id   AF-A0A5J5D3W1-F1
#
_cell.length_a   1.000
_cell.length_b   1.000
_cell.length_c   1.000
_cell.angle_alpha   90.00
_cell.angle_beta   90.00
_cell.angle_gamma   90.00
#
_symmetry.space_group_name_H-M   'P 1'
#
loop_
_entity.id
_entity.type
_entity.pdbx_description
1 polymer ?
#
loop_
_entity_poly.entity_id
_entity_poly.type
_entity_poly.pdbx_seq_one_letter_code
_entity_poly.pdbx_strand_id
1 'polypeptide(L)'
;MLDFLVQSGEISEPDGLLATWFHRANSKEDMNKALTSDAMILEADITVHGYGTPSEKPIPIMAHPPEIYSDNTLDQWLDAVLASRKGIKLDFKSLESVGLSLDLLRQKNISRGINRPVWLNADILKGPNIPDFLPPVNGTGFLRLIQEKFPDATLSPGWKVAYSPPLFNATYTRSMVEDMYAMVKDVPQKVTFPVHALLVRSGWQHLSWLLSQSPRLTLWQGSIRPNINDLLFVRENSHPTRVYYDIYEPTLAEFKQAAKQQGLLRRFYPGGDLMDFLYPIHNPDFLSAATQRNSL
;
A
#
# COMPACT_ATOMS: atom_id res chain seq x y z
N MET A 1 9.23 -0.15 5.92
CA MET A 1 9.16 0.49 4.59
C MET A 1 9.70 1.90 4.64
N LEU A 2 9.07 2.84 5.35
CA LEU A 2 9.62 4.22 5.44
C LEU A 2 11.04 4.26 5.99
N ASP A 3 11.31 3.55 7.09
CA ASP A 3 12.67 3.49 7.65
C ASP A 3 13.70 2.98 6.64
N PHE A 4 13.33 1.95 5.86
CA PHE A 4 14.18 1.42 4.80
C PHE A 4 14.44 2.46 3.71
N LEU A 5 13.41 3.16 3.25
CA LEU A 5 13.52 4.19 2.22
C LEU A 5 14.34 5.39 2.68
N VAL A 6 14.25 5.77 3.96
CA VAL A 6 15.10 6.81 4.56
C VAL A 6 16.54 6.34 4.65
N GLN A 7 16.78 5.13 5.18
CA GLN A 7 18.13 4.57 5.32
C GLN A 7 18.83 4.33 3.98
N SER A 8 18.07 4.03 2.93
CA SER A 8 18.58 3.89 1.57
C SER A 8 18.75 5.23 0.82
N GLY A 9 18.36 6.35 1.44
CA GLY A 9 18.45 7.68 0.84
C GLY A 9 17.43 7.97 -0.27
N GLU A 10 16.38 7.15 -0.39
CA GLU A 10 15.32 7.31 -1.40
C GLU A 10 14.35 8.44 -1.02
N ILE A 11 14.15 8.66 0.28
CA ILE A 11 13.34 9.77 0.82
C ILE A 11 14.08 10.47 1.96
N SER A 12 13.86 11.78 2.11
CA SER A 12 14.53 12.61 3.12
C SER A 12 13.97 12.46 4.54
N GLU A 13 12.72 12.04 4.67
CA GLU A 13 12.02 11.92 5.94
C GLU A 13 10.95 10.82 5.86
N PRO A 14 10.51 10.26 6.99
CA PRO A 14 9.50 9.20 6.99
C PRO A 14 8.09 9.76 6.72
N ASP A 15 7.78 10.04 5.45
CA ASP A 15 6.45 10.46 4.98
C ASP A 15 5.94 9.49 3.91
N GLY A 16 4.78 8.88 4.15
CA GLY A 16 4.18 7.92 3.23
C GLY A 16 3.75 8.50 1.87
N LEU A 17 3.66 9.83 1.73
CA LEU A 17 3.47 10.50 0.44
C LEU A 17 4.76 10.52 -0.41
N LEU A 18 5.93 10.44 0.22
CA LEU A 18 7.20 10.39 -0.50
C LEU A 18 7.49 8.99 -1.06
N ALA A 19 7.00 7.94 -0.41
CA ALA A 19 7.10 6.56 -0.88
C ALA A 19 6.27 6.33 -2.15
N THR A 20 6.94 6.12 -3.29
CA THR A 20 6.30 5.89 -4.59
C THR A 20 6.17 4.41 -4.93
N TRP A 21 5.13 4.08 -5.69
CA TRP A 21 4.72 2.71 -5.98
C TRP A 21 4.67 2.47 -7.49
N PHE A 22 5.04 1.26 -7.91
CA PHE A 22 4.70 0.73 -9.22
C PHE A 22 3.71 -0.42 -9.02
N HIS A 23 2.48 -0.23 -9.50
CA HIS A 23 1.39 -1.18 -9.32
C HIS A 23 1.33 -2.19 -10.46
N ARG A 24 0.97 -3.44 -10.13
CA ARG A 24 0.79 -4.54 -11.08
C ARG A 24 2.02 -4.76 -11.96
N ALA A 25 3.20 -4.87 -11.35
CA ALA A 25 4.42 -5.27 -12.03
C ALA A 25 4.41 -6.78 -12.39
N ASN A 26 3.36 -7.21 -13.12
CA ASN A 26 2.96 -8.61 -13.26
C ASN A 26 3.65 -9.32 -14.44
N SER A 27 3.99 -8.59 -15.50
CA SER A 27 4.73 -9.12 -16.64
C SER A 27 6.23 -8.85 -16.50
N LYS A 28 7.08 -9.52 -17.30
CA LYS A 28 8.50 -9.13 -17.37
C LYS A 28 8.68 -7.71 -17.88
N GLU A 29 7.84 -7.28 -18.82
CA GLU A 29 7.86 -5.93 -19.34
C GLU A 29 7.58 -4.90 -18.23
N ASP A 30 6.50 -5.07 -17.48
CA ASP A 30 6.11 -4.14 -16.42
C ASP A 30 7.08 -4.15 -15.24
N MET A 31 7.58 -5.33 -14.87
CA MET A 31 8.66 -5.46 -13.89
C MET A 31 9.91 -4.69 -14.32
N ASN A 32 10.35 -4.83 -15.57
CA ASN A 32 11.53 -4.12 -16.06
C ASN A 32 11.29 -2.60 -16.10
N LYS A 33 10.11 -2.14 -16.55
CA LYS A 33 9.71 -0.72 -16.46
C LYS A 33 9.82 -0.21 -15.02
N ALA A 34 9.28 -0.97 -14.07
CA ALA A 34 9.30 -0.61 -12.66
C ALA A 34 10.72 -0.50 -12.10
N LEU A 35 11.59 -1.47 -12.43
CA LEU A 35 12.99 -1.50 -12.01
C LEU A 35 13.78 -0.31 -12.54
N THR A 36 13.50 0.14 -13.76
CA THR A 36 14.16 1.31 -14.37
C THR A 36 13.53 2.66 -14.02
N SER A 37 12.36 2.67 -13.37
CA SER A 37 11.65 3.89 -12.98
C SER A 37 12.10 4.44 -11.61
N ASP A 38 11.60 5.62 -11.27
CA ASP A 38 11.75 6.24 -9.94
C ASP A 38 10.79 5.68 -8.88
N ALA A 39 9.97 4.67 -9.21
CA ALA A 39 9.13 4.00 -8.22
C ALA A 39 9.99 3.31 -7.17
N MET A 40 9.71 3.46 -5.89
CA MET A 40 10.54 2.90 -4.81
C MET A 40 10.11 1.50 -4.39
N ILE A 41 8.83 1.18 -4.58
CA ILE A 41 8.21 -0.07 -4.15
C ILE A 41 7.50 -0.69 -5.35
N LEU A 42 7.77 -1.98 -5.59
CA LEU A 42 7.06 -2.76 -6.59
C LEU A 42 5.96 -3.56 -5.91
N GLU A 43 4.75 -3.41 -6.43
CA GLU A 43 3.61 -4.23 -6.11
C GLU A 43 3.30 -5.17 -7.30
N ALA A 44 3.05 -6.43 -7.00
CA ALA A 44 2.69 -7.42 -8.01
C ALA A 44 1.68 -8.43 -7.45
N ASP A 45 0.74 -8.82 -8.29
CA ASP A 45 -0.31 -9.78 -7.98
C ASP A 45 0.20 -11.20 -8.18
N ILE A 46 -0.19 -12.12 -7.29
CA ILE A 46 0.23 -13.52 -7.34
C ILE A 46 -0.97 -14.45 -7.42
N THR A 47 -0.88 -15.42 -8.32
CA THR A 47 -1.71 -16.63 -8.32
C THR A 47 -0.87 -17.85 -8.75
N VAL A 48 -1.51 -19.01 -8.93
CA VAL A 48 -0.86 -20.20 -9.49
C VAL A 48 -1.10 -20.31 -11.00
N HIS A 49 -0.14 -20.88 -11.73
CA HIS A 49 -0.27 -21.10 -13.17
C HIS A 49 -1.51 -21.93 -13.50
N GLY A 50 -2.39 -21.42 -14.36
CA GLY A 50 -3.62 -22.10 -14.75
C GLY A 50 -4.69 -22.13 -13.65
N TYR A 51 -4.65 -21.22 -12.67
CA TYR A 51 -5.56 -21.16 -11.53
C TYR A 51 -7.03 -21.41 -11.89
N GLY A 52 -7.66 -22.36 -11.21
CA GLY A 52 -9.08 -22.69 -11.39
C GLY A 52 -9.40 -23.46 -12.67
N THR A 53 -8.40 -24.03 -13.35
CA THR A 53 -8.57 -24.82 -14.58
C THR A 53 -7.93 -26.22 -14.45
N PRO A 54 -8.27 -27.18 -15.33
CA PRO A 54 -7.59 -28.48 -15.38
C PRO A 54 -6.08 -28.41 -15.64
N SER A 55 -5.58 -27.27 -16.13
CA SER A 55 -4.16 -27.02 -16.41
C SER A 55 -3.40 -26.42 -15.22
N GLU A 56 -4.03 -26.33 -14.04
CA GLU A 56 -3.43 -25.75 -12.84
C GLU A 56 -2.13 -26.48 -12.46
N LYS A 57 -1.10 -25.69 -12.14
CA LYS A 57 0.21 -26.18 -11.68
C LYS A 57 0.62 -25.43 -10.41
N PRO A 58 1.33 -26.07 -9.47
CA PRO A 58 1.81 -25.45 -8.24
C PRO A 58 3.03 -24.56 -8.50
N ILE A 59 2.89 -23.60 -9.41
CA ILE A 59 3.91 -22.64 -9.82
C ILE A 59 3.33 -21.26 -9.59
N PRO A 60 3.81 -20.51 -8.56
CA PRO A 60 3.35 -19.15 -8.34
C PRO A 60 3.85 -18.24 -9.48
N ILE A 61 2.93 -17.50 -10.06
CA ILE A 61 3.15 -16.59 -11.19
C ILE A 61 2.64 -15.21 -10.84
N MET A 62 3.21 -14.20 -11.49
CA MET A 62 2.78 -12.82 -11.33
C MET A 62 1.58 -12.55 -12.24
N ALA A 63 0.37 -12.64 -11.70
CA ALA A 63 -0.87 -12.46 -12.45
C ALA A 63 -2.06 -12.07 -11.55
N HIS A 64 -2.95 -11.25 -12.10
CA HIS A 64 -4.23 -10.88 -11.51
C HIS A 64 -5.37 -11.48 -12.35
N PRO A 65 -6.29 -12.27 -11.78
CA PRO A 65 -7.46 -12.75 -12.50
C PRO A 65 -8.23 -11.63 -13.22
N PRO A 66 -8.70 -11.82 -14.46
CA PRO A 66 -8.88 -13.11 -15.15
C PRO A 66 -7.60 -13.71 -15.75
N GLU A 67 -6.47 -13.00 -15.71
CA GLU A 67 -5.19 -13.57 -16.16
C GLU A 67 -4.74 -14.66 -15.18
N ILE A 68 -4.58 -15.87 -15.72
CA ILE A 68 -4.15 -17.08 -15.00
C ILE A 68 -2.84 -17.65 -15.57
N TYR A 69 -2.22 -16.93 -16.49
CA TYR A 69 -0.92 -17.21 -17.08
C TYR A 69 -0.10 -15.92 -17.07
N SER A 70 1.22 -16.05 -16.99
CA SER A 70 2.15 -14.92 -17.04
C SER A 70 3.47 -15.38 -17.62
N ASP A 71 4.18 -14.46 -18.27
CA ASP A 71 5.55 -14.68 -18.75
C ASP A 71 6.60 -14.57 -17.62
N ASN A 72 6.14 -14.23 -16.40
CA ASN A 72 6.96 -14.01 -15.22
C ASN A 72 6.49 -14.87 -14.04
N THR A 73 7.34 -15.81 -13.61
CA THR A 73 7.11 -16.55 -12.37
C THR A 73 7.50 -15.69 -11.17
N LEU A 74 6.98 -15.99 -9.98
CA LEU A 74 7.41 -15.31 -8.76
C LEU A 74 8.93 -15.47 -8.53
N ASP A 75 9.49 -16.64 -8.83
CA ASP A 75 10.93 -16.89 -8.66
C ASP A 75 11.79 -15.96 -9.52
N GLN A 76 11.44 -15.83 -10.81
CA GLN A 76 12.09 -14.91 -11.75
C GLN A 76 11.95 -13.45 -11.31
N TRP A 77 10.74 -13.08 -10.89
CA TRP A 77 10.46 -11.73 -10.40
C TRP A 77 11.26 -11.40 -9.14
N LEU A 78 11.30 -12.32 -8.16
CA LEU A 78 12.09 -12.15 -6.95
C LEU A 78 13.58 -12.02 -7.25
N ASP A 79 14.12 -12.79 -8.19
CA ASP A 79 15.52 -12.66 -8.58
C ASP A 79 15.84 -11.27 -9.14
N ALA A 80 14.99 -10.75 -10.03
CA ALA A 80 15.17 -9.42 -10.62
C ALA A 80 15.00 -8.30 -9.58
N VAL A 81 13.96 -8.36 -8.75
CA VAL A 81 13.68 -7.33 -7.75
C VAL A 81 14.70 -7.35 -6.62
N LEU A 82 15.16 -8.53 -6.17
CA LEU A 82 16.20 -8.65 -5.15
C LEU A 82 17.57 -8.12 -5.63
N ALA A 83 17.82 -8.12 -6.94
CA ALA A 83 19.01 -7.50 -7.54
C ALA A 83 18.97 -5.96 -7.55
N SER A 84 17.81 -5.35 -7.26
CA SER A 84 17.64 -3.90 -7.14
C SER A 84 17.66 -3.43 -5.67
N ARG A 85 17.29 -2.16 -5.40
CA ARG A 85 17.01 -1.65 -4.04
C ARG A 85 15.51 -1.47 -3.75
N LYS A 86 14.63 -1.91 -4.65
CA LYS A 86 13.19 -1.64 -4.53
C LYS A 86 12.56 -2.43 -3.37
N GLY A 87 11.61 -1.81 -2.69
CA GLY A 87 10.74 -2.49 -1.72
C GLY A 87 9.77 -3.46 -2.42
N ILE A 88 9.25 -4.44 -1.68
CA ILE A 88 8.40 -5.51 -2.23
C ILE A 88 7.03 -5.48 -1.55
N LYS A 89 5.96 -5.50 -2.36
CA LYS A 89 4.59 -5.82 -1.92
C LYS A 89 4.02 -6.91 -2.83
N LEU A 90 3.65 -8.05 -2.26
CA LEU A 90 3.10 -9.19 -2.97
C LEU A 90 1.61 -9.32 -2.66
N ASP A 91 0.75 -9.24 -3.68
CA ASP A 91 -0.70 -9.28 -3.54
C ASP A 91 -1.30 -10.62 -3.97
N PHE A 92 -1.60 -11.48 -3.01
CA PHE A 92 -2.09 -12.83 -3.23
C PHE A 92 -3.58 -12.84 -3.62
N LYS A 93 -3.87 -13.41 -4.79
CA LYS A 93 -5.24 -13.55 -5.32
C LYS A 93 -5.87 -14.92 -5.05
N SER A 94 -5.07 -15.86 -4.55
CA SER A 94 -5.48 -17.23 -4.26
C SER A 94 -4.68 -17.77 -3.07
N LEU A 95 -5.30 -18.60 -2.22
CA LEU A 95 -4.62 -19.21 -1.07
C LEU A 95 -3.56 -20.23 -1.52
N GLU A 96 -3.83 -20.88 -2.65
CA GLU A 96 -3.03 -21.91 -3.31
C GLU A 96 -1.61 -21.41 -3.63
N SER A 97 -1.48 -20.10 -3.93
CA SER A 97 -0.19 -19.48 -4.22
C SER A 97 0.61 -19.06 -2.97
N VAL A 98 -0.05 -18.91 -1.81
CA VAL A 98 0.57 -18.35 -0.60
C VAL A 98 1.71 -19.25 -0.12
N GLY A 99 1.43 -20.52 0.18
CA GLY A 99 2.43 -21.44 0.73
C GLY A 99 3.65 -21.59 -0.17
N LEU A 100 3.44 -21.76 -1.48
CA LEU A 100 4.48 -21.88 -2.49
C LEU A 100 5.37 -20.63 -2.57
N SER A 101 4.75 -19.45 -2.50
CA SER A 101 5.45 -18.18 -2.58
C SER A 101 6.27 -17.88 -1.33
N LEU A 102 5.75 -18.24 -0.16
CA LEU A 102 6.47 -18.11 1.11
C LEU A 102 7.67 -19.04 1.18
N ASP A 103 7.58 -20.25 0.61
CA ASP A 103 8.73 -21.16 0.50
C ASP A 103 9.82 -20.57 -0.40
N LEU A 104 9.47 -19.95 -1.53
CA LEU A 104 10.41 -19.24 -2.39
C LEU A 104 11.06 -18.05 -1.67
N LEU A 105 10.27 -17.21 -0.98
CA LEU A 105 10.81 -16.10 -0.17
C LEU A 105 11.78 -16.60 0.89
N ARG A 106 11.44 -17.67 1.60
CA ARG A 106 12.30 -18.29 2.60
C ARG A 106 13.60 -18.80 1.97
N GLN A 107 13.53 -19.46 0.82
CA GLN A 107 14.69 -19.94 0.08
C GLN A 107 15.60 -18.78 -0.36
N LYS A 108 15.03 -17.70 -0.91
CA LYS A 108 15.79 -16.49 -1.29
C LYS A 108 16.43 -15.84 -0.06
N ASN A 109 15.72 -15.78 1.07
CA ASN A 109 16.26 -15.23 2.31
C ASN A 109 17.44 -16.06 2.86
N ILE A 110 17.34 -17.40 2.86
CA ILE A 110 18.44 -18.27 3.30
C ILE A 110 19.65 -18.16 2.37
N SER A 111 19.42 -18.10 1.05
CA SER A 111 20.49 -18.16 0.06
C SER A 111 21.29 -16.87 -0.11
N ARG A 112 20.64 -15.69 0.03
CA ARG A 112 21.31 -14.39 -0.18
C ARG A 112 20.97 -13.31 0.85
N GLY A 113 20.03 -13.58 1.75
CA GLY A 113 19.46 -12.57 2.64
C GLY A 113 18.51 -11.62 1.92
N ILE A 114 17.36 -11.33 2.54
CA ILE A 114 16.47 -10.25 2.12
C ILE A 114 16.66 -9.08 3.08
N ASN A 115 17.36 -8.04 2.60
CA ASN A 115 17.72 -6.86 3.39
C ASN A 115 16.75 -5.68 3.21
N ARG A 116 15.50 -5.97 2.86
CA ARG A 116 14.47 -4.96 2.58
C ARG A 116 13.10 -5.44 3.02
N PRO A 117 12.14 -4.53 3.26
CA PRO A 117 10.79 -4.91 3.66
C PRO A 117 10.07 -5.71 2.58
N VAL A 118 9.47 -6.83 2.99
CA VAL A 118 8.49 -7.59 2.21
C VAL A 118 7.12 -7.39 2.81
N TRP A 119 6.18 -6.91 2.00
CA TRP A 119 4.78 -6.74 2.37
C TRP A 119 3.96 -7.86 1.74
N LEU A 120 3.12 -8.50 2.54
CA LEU A 120 2.25 -9.60 2.11
C LEU A 120 0.80 -9.12 2.18
N ASN A 121 0.19 -8.94 1.02
CA ASN A 121 -1.16 -8.42 0.83
C ASN A 121 -2.09 -9.53 0.38
N ALA A 122 -3.33 -9.51 0.85
CA ALA A 122 -4.40 -10.32 0.30
C ALA A 122 -5.74 -9.71 0.72
N ASP A 123 -6.74 -9.79 -0.14
CA ASP A 123 -8.11 -9.45 0.21
C ASP A 123 -8.72 -10.60 1.01
N ILE A 124 -8.59 -10.54 2.34
CA ILE A 124 -8.95 -11.64 3.26
C ILE A 124 -10.33 -11.51 3.89
N LEU A 125 -10.97 -10.35 3.75
CA LEU A 125 -12.33 -10.10 4.20
C LEU A 125 -13.18 -9.51 3.08
N LYS A 126 -14.49 -9.66 3.23
CA LYS A 126 -15.47 -9.01 2.35
C LYS A 126 -15.55 -7.53 2.68
N GLY A 127 -15.41 -6.68 1.66
CA GLY A 127 -15.53 -5.23 1.79
C GLY A 127 -16.80 -4.67 1.16
N PRO A 128 -16.82 -3.34 0.94
CA PRO A 128 -17.95 -2.66 0.33
C PRO A 128 -18.31 -3.20 -1.05
N ASN A 129 -19.62 -3.25 -1.31
CA ASN A 129 -20.22 -3.55 -2.61
C ASN A 129 -19.94 -4.95 -3.19
N ILE A 130 -19.28 -5.84 -2.44
CA ILE A 130 -19.08 -7.23 -2.88
C ILE A 130 -20.35 -8.05 -2.65
N PRO A 131 -20.81 -8.86 -3.61
CA PRO A 131 -21.85 -9.86 -3.41
C PRO A 131 -21.41 -11.00 -2.47
N ASP A 132 -22.33 -11.59 -1.70
CA ASP A 132 -22.01 -12.68 -0.75
C ASP A 132 -21.40 -13.93 -1.41
N PHE A 133 -21.74 -14.19 -2.68
CA PHE A 133 -21.24 -15.35 -3.42
C PHE A 133 -19.81 -15.21 -3.94
N LEU A 134 -19.18 -14.03 -3.80
CA LEU A 134 -17.79 -13.81 -4.20
C LEU A 134 -16.88 -13.84 -2.96
N PRO A 135 -16.29 -15.00 -2.61
CA PRO A 135 -15.48 -15.09 -1.42
C PRO A 135 -14.18 -14.28 -1.54
N PRO A 136 -13.66 -13.75 -0.42
CA PRO A 136 -12.28 -13.29 -0.29
C PRO A 136 -11.31 -14.49 -0.21
N VAL A 137 -10.01 -14.22 -0.20
CA VAL A 137 -8.99 -15.22 0.16
C VAL A 137 -9.22 -15.67 1.61
N ASN A 138 -9.00 -16.95 1.92
CA ASN A 138 -9.17 -17.45 3.29
C ASN A 138 -8.17 -16.78 4.26
N GLY A 139 -8.66 -15.83 5.06
CA GLY A 139 -7.82 -15.03 5.96
C GLY A 139 -7.08 -15.83 7.03
N THR A 140 -7.76 -16.79 7.67
CA THR A 140 -7.13 -17.64 8.69
C THR A 140 -6.01 -18.49 8.10
N GLY A 141 -6.23 -19.08 6.92
CA GLY A 141 -5.22 -19.83 6.18
C GLY A 141 -4.03 -18.96 5.76
N PHE A 142 -4.31 -17.77 5.24
CA PHE A 142 -3.29 -16.79 4.84
C PHE A 142 -2.39 -16.41 6.02
N LEU A 143 -2.97 -15.98 7.15
CA LEU A 143 -2.20 -15.58 8.33
C LEU A 143 -1.40 -16.75 8.92
N ARG A 144 -2.01 -17.94 9.00
CA ARG A 144 -1.34 -19.15 9.49
C ARG A 144 -0.09 -19.48 8.66
N LEU A 145 -0.21 -19.51 7.33
CA LEU A 145 0.91 -19.81 6.45
C LEU A 145 2.05 -18.81 6.59
N ILE A 146 1.75 -17.52 6.79
CA ILE A 146 2.77 -16.48 7.01
C ILE A 146 3.53 -16.76 8.31
N GLN A 147 2.83 -17.07 9.41
CA GLN A 147 3.51 -17.43 10.66
C GLN A 147 4.40 -18.66 10.52
N GLU A 148 3.91 -19.69 9.82
CA GLU A 148 4.62 -20.96 9.66
C GLU A 148 5.87 -20.83 8.79
N LYS A 149 5.81 -20.04 7.71
CA LYS A 149 6.81 -20.08 6.64
C LYS A 149 7.68 -18.83 6.51
N PHE A 150 7.14 -17.63 6.79
CA PHE A 150 7.87 -16.37 6.60
C PHE A 150 7.36 -15.26 7.55
N PRO A 151 7.58 -15.39 8.87
CA PRO A 151 6.99 -14.49 9.86
C PRO A 151 7.59 -13.08 9.85
N ASP A 152 8.82 -12.90 9.34
CA ASP A 152 9.49 -11.60 9.25
C ASP A 152 9.03 -10.81 8.01
N ALA A 153 7.78 -10.37 8.05
CA ALA A 153 7.14 -9.58 7.01
C ALA A 153 6.20 -8.51 7.60
N THR A 154 5.80 -7.55 6.77
CA THR A 154 4.65 -6.67 7.09
C THR A 154 3.39 -7.24 6.46
N LEU A 155 2.32 -7.36 7.24
CA LEU A 155 1.02 -7.76 6.73
C LEU A 155 0.30 -6.55 6.14
N SER A 156 -0.32 -6.74 4.97
CA SER A 156 -1.19 -5.77 4.30
C SER A 156 -2.58 -6.39 4.02
N PRO A 157 -3.34 -6.84 5.03
CA PRO A 157 -4.60 -7.53 4.83
C PRO A 157 -5.69 -6.56 4.39
N GLY A 158 -6.28 -6.82 3.24
CA GLY A 158 -7.29 -5.98 2.60
C GLY A 158 -8.69 -6.55 2.65
N TRP A 159 -9.62 -5.73 2.15
CA TRP A 159 -10.97 -6.17 1.86
C TRP A 159 -11.13 -6.27 0.36
N LYS A 160 -11.83 -7.31 -0.10
CA LYS A 160 -12.32 -7.37 -1.47
C LYS A 160 -13.33 -6.23 -1.66
N VAL A 161 -13.12 -5.36 -2.64
CA VAL A 161 -13.97 -4.17 -2.87
C VAL A 161 -14.44 -4.13 -4.32
N ALA A 162 -15.71 -3.78 -4.52
CA ALA A 162 -16.19 -3.33 -5.83
C ALA A 162 -16.50 -1.82 -5.76
N TYR A 163 -16.18 -1.09 -6.82
CA TYR A 163 -16.54 0.32 -6.95
C TYR A 163 -16.86 0.65 -8.39
N SER A 164 -18.13 0.97 -8.64
CA SER A 164 -18.66 1.31 -9.98
C SER A 164 -19.93 2.15 -9.79
N PRO A 165 -19.79 3.46 -9.59
CA PRO A 165 -20.93 4.35 -9.41
C PRO A 165 -21.80 4.42 -10.68
N PRO A 166 -23.12 4.67 -10.54
CA PRO A 166 -23.83 4.89 -9.28
C PRO A 166 -24.24 3.59 -8.55
N LEU A 167 -24.05 2.42 -9.15
CA LEU A 167 -24.59 1.14 -8.66
C LEU A 167 -23.82 0.57 -7.45
N PHE A 168 -22.52 0.75 -7.41
CA PHE A 168 -21.63 0.20 -6.38
C PHE A 168 -20.81 1.33 -5.77
N ASN A 169 -21.39 2.06 -4.82
CA ASN A 169 -20.82 3.27 -4.21
C ASN A 169 -20.87 3.29 -2.67
N ALA A 170 -21.31 2.21 -2.02
CA ALA A 170 -21.26 2.13 -0.56
C ALA A 170 -19.81 2.09 -0.07
N THR A 171 -19.58 2.52 1.16
CA THR A 171 -18.26 2.61 1.78
C THR A 171 -18.10 1.61 2.93
N TYR A 172 -16.91 1.59 3.54
CA TYR A 172 -16.57 0.78 4.70
C TYR A 172 -17.51 1.07 5.86
N THR A 173 -17.97 0.02 6.54
CA THR A 173 -18.82 0.13 7.72
C THR A 173 -18.03 -0.14 9.00
N ARG A 174 -18.63 0.16 10.16
CA ARG A 174 -18.06 -0.17 11.47
C ARG A 174 -17.76 -1.66 11.62
N SER A 175 -18.71 -2.52 11.26
CA SER A 175 -18.54 -3.98 11.34
C SER A 175 -17.34 -4.44 10.49
N MET A 176 -17.22 -3.95 9.25
CA MET A 176 -16.12 -4.35 8.36
C MET A 176 -14.74 -4.06 8.94
N VAL A 177 -14.57 -2.91 9.62
CA VAL A 177 -13.29 -2.54 10.23
C VAL A 177 -13.04 -3.27 11.55
N GLU A 178 -14.08 -3.56 12.32
CA GLU A 178 -13.98 -4.36 13.56
C GLU A 178 -13.63 -5.82 13.25
N ASP A 179 -14.24 -6.41 12.22
CA ASP A 179 -13.94 -7.77 11.75
C ASP A 179 -12.48 -7.88 11.31
N MET A 180 -11.98 -6.88 10.56
CA MET A 180 -10.56 -6.83 10.16
C MET A 180 -9.65 -6.71 11.38
N TYR A 181 -9.94 -5.81 12.31
CA TYR A 181 -9.16 -5.68 13.53
C TYR A 181 -9.14 -6.97 14.35
N ALA A 182 -10.30 -7.59 14.55
CA ALA A 182 -10.43 -8.85 15.28
C ALA A 182 -9.61 -9.98 14.65
N MET A 183 -9.49 -10.01 13.32
CA MET A 183 -8.71 -11.01 12.58
C MET A 183 -7.20 -10.85 12.76
N VAL A 184 -6.70 -9.63 12.99
CA VAL A 184 -5.25 -9.35 12.97
C VAL A 184 -4.67 -8.85 14.28
N LYS A 185 -5.50 -8.53 15.29
CA LYS A 185 -5.05 -7.89 16.55
C LYS A 185 -3.96 -8.67 17.31
N ASP A 186 -3.91 -9.99 17.16
CA ASP A 186 -3.01 -10.87 17.91
C ASP A 186 -1.80 -11.33 17.06
N VAL A 187 -1.63 -10.81 15.84
CA VAL A 187 -0.47 -11.16 15.01
C VAL A 187 0.78 -10.39 15.48
N PRO A 188 1.96 -11.03 15.58
CA PRO A 188 3.21 -10.36 15.95
C PRO A 188 3.75 -9.41 14.87
N GLN A 189 3.28 -9.53 13.63
CA GLN A 189 3.73 -8.70 12.52
C GLN A 189 3.26 -7.26 12.65
N LYS A 190 4.07 -6.37 12.07
CA LYS A 190 3.63 -5.04 11.68
C LYS A 190 2.48 -5.14 10.66
N VAL A 191 1.40 -4.38 10.86
CA VAL A 191 0.23 -4.36 9.97
C VAL A 191 0.08 -2.99 9.30
N THR A 192 -0.43 -2.98 8.07
CA THR A 192 -1.02 -1.83 7.36
C THR A 192 -2.31 -2.28 6.68
N PHE A 193 -3.31 -1.41 6.55
CA PHE A 193 -4.56 -1.79 5.87
C PHE A 193 -4.72 -1.08 4.52
N PRO A 194 -4.76 -1.82 3.39
CA PRO A 194 -5.07 -1.25 2.10
C PRO A 194 -6.56 -0.86 2.02
N VAL A 195 -6.81 0.42 1.76
CA VAL A 195 -8.15 1.02 1.68
C VAL A 195 -8.32 1.65 0.31
N HIS A 196 -9.46 1.38 -0.34
CA HIS A 196 -9.76 1.94 -1.65
C HIS A 196 -9.87 3.47 -1.55
N ALA A 197 -9.05 4.21 -2.30
CA ALA A 197 -8.92 5.66 -2.17
C ALA A 197 -10.24 6.42 -2.40
N LEU A 198 -11.09 5.96 -3.33
CA LEU A 198 -12.42 6.56 -3.57
C LEU A 198 -13.46 6.36 -2.45
N LEU A 199 -13.23 5.42 -1.54
CA LEU A 199 -14.15 5.13 -0.43
C LEU A 199 -13.67 5.70 0.90
N VAL A 200 -12.42 6.15 0.99
CA VAL A 200 -11.79 6.57 2.25
C VAL A 200 -12.51 7.75 2.90
N ARG A 201 -12.96 8.73 2.10
CA ARG A 201 -13.59 9.96 2.62
C ARG A 201 -14.91 9.66 3.32
N SER A 202 -15.80 8.93 2.65
CA SER A 202 -17.11 8.58 3.18
C SER A 202 -17.01 7.57 4.33
N GLY A 203 -16.00 6.70 4.32
CA GLY A 203 -15.75 5.71 5.37
C GLY A 203 -14.87 6.21 6.52
N TRP A 204 -14.45 7.48 6.50
CA TRP A 204 -13.36 7.96 7.35
C TRP A 204 -13.61 7.76 8.83
N GLN A 205 -14.83 7.99 9.32
CA GLN A 205 -15.17 7.80 10.73
C GLN A 205 -14.87 6.38 11.25
N HIS A 206 -14.96 5.36 10.38
CA HIS A 206 -14.69 3.97 10.73
C HIS A 206 -13.21 3.64 10.55
N LEU A 207 -12.61 4.13 9.48
CA LEU A 207 -11.20 3.92 9.16
C LEU A 207 -10.25 4.65 10.12
N SER A 208 -10.65 5.83 10.62
CA SER A 208 -9.90 6.57 11.63
C SER A 208 -9.89 5.84 12.97
N TRP A 209 -10.97 5.15 13.32
CA TRP A 209 -10.96 4.23 14.46
C TRP A 209 -10.02 3.04 14.22
N LEU A 210 -10.04 2.42 13.04
CA LEU A 210 -9.11 1.32 12.77
C LEU A 210 -7.66 1.80 12.84
N LEU A 211 -7.39 2.99 12.32
CA LEU A 211 -6.11 3.66 12.47
C LEU A 211 -5.81 3.96 13.95
N SER A 212 -6.77 4.26 14.82
CA SER A 212 -6.46 4.40 16.25
C SER A 212 -6.07 3.07 16.92
N GLN A 213 -6.47 1.92 16.36
CA GLN A 213 -6.09 0.60 16.87
C GLN A 213 -4.76 0.06 16.32
N SER A 214 -4.33 0.52 15.15
CA SER A 214 -3.18 -0.04 14.42
C SER A 214 -2.43 1.05 13.65
N PRO A 215 -1.10 0.95 13.53
CA PRO A 215 -0.31 2.13 13.20
C PRO A 215 -0.52 2.67 11.79
N ARG A 216 -0.98 1.89 10.79
CA ARG A 216 -0.85 2.28 9.37
C ARG A 216 -2.03 1.93 8.45
N LEU A 217 -2.25 2.79 7.46
CA LEU A 217 -3.11 2.58 6.29
C LEU A 217 -2.30 2.69 4.99
N THR A 218 -2.80 2.09 3.92
CA THR A 218 -2.33 2.29 2.55
C THR A 218 -3.52 2.64 1.68
N LEU A 219 -3.58 3.85 1.12
CA LEU A 219 -4.63 4.21 0.18
C LEU A 219 -4.23 3.72 -1.21
N TRP A 220 -5.05 2.88 -1.82
CA TRP A 220 -4.78 2.38 -3.17
C TRP A 220 -5.78 2.92 -4.18
N GLN A 221 -5.27 3.26 -5.35
CA GLN A 221 -6.04 3.74 -6.49
C GLN A 221 -6.48 2.57 -7.38
N GLY A 222 -7.76 2.51 -7.71
CA GLY A 222 -8.30 1.65 -8.76
C GLY A 222 -8.19 2.29 -10.16
N SER A 223 -9.06 1.89 -11.10
CA SER A 223 -9.07 2.47 -12.45
C SER A 223 -9.56 3.92 -12.48
N ILE A 224 -10.39 4.32 -11.53
CA ILE A 224 -10.92 5.68 -11.40
C ILE A 224 -9.98 6.50 -10.51
N ARG A 225 -9.59 7.68 -11.00
CA ARG A 225 -8.70 8.59 -10.26
C ARG A 225 -9.39 9.15 -9.02
N PRO A 226 -8.75 9.10 -7.84
CA PRO A 226 -9.28 9.74 -6.65
C PRO A 226 -9.22 11.26 -6.72
N ASN A 227 -10.12 11.92 -5.99
CA ASN A 227 -10.10 13.36 -5.84
C ASN A 227 -8.94 13.79 -4.92
N ILE A 228 -8.18 14.80 -5.33
CA ILE A 228 -7.07 15.38 -4.54
C ILE A 228 -7.56 15.86 -3.16
N ASN A 229 -8.75 16.45 -3.07
CA ASN A 229 -9.32 16.92 -1.79
C ASN A 229 -9.59 15.77 -0.81
N ASP A 230 -9.92 14.58 -1.31
CA ASP A 230 -10.13 13.41 -0.44
C ASP A 230 -8.80 12.86 0.07
N LEU A 231 -7.76 12.86 -0.76
CA LEU A 231 -6.40 12.49 -0.35
C LEU A 231 -5.82 13.49 0.66
N LEU A 232 -5.99 14.80 0.42
CA LEU A 232 -5.57 15.85 1.34
C LEU A 232 -6.33 15.74 2.66
N PHE A 233 -7.63 15.46 2.64
CA PHE A 233 -8.40 15.26 3.87
C PHE A 233 -7.82 14.14 4.72
N VAL A 234 -7.46 12.99 4.14
CA VAL A 234 -6.83 11.90 4.90
C VAL A 234 -5.48 12.35 5.46
N ARG A 235 -4.67 13.04 4.65
CA ARG A 235 -3.37 13.57 5.08
C ARG A 235 -3.49 14.58 6.22
N GLU A 236 -4.48 15.46 6.19
CA GLU A 236 -4.76 16.45 7.24
C GLU A 236 -5.27 15.82 8.53
N ASN A 237 -5.81 14.61 8.48
CA ASN A 237 -6.39 13.91 9.62
C ASN A 237 -5.53 12.72 10.09
N SER A 238 -4.28 12.61 9.62
CA SER A 238 -3.38 11.53 10.00
C SER A 238 -1.92 11.99 10.05
N HIS A 239 -1.09 11.28 10.83
CA HIS A 239 0.34 11.55 10.87
C HIS A 239 1.01 11.07 9.57
N PRO A 240 1.92 11.84 8.93
CA PRO A 240 2.53 11.48 7.64
C PRO A 240 3.23 10.12 7.59
N THR A 241 3.74 9.63 8.72
CA THR A 241 4.39 8.31 8.83
C THR A 241 3.39 7.13 8.75
N ARG A 242 2.08 7.40 8.86
CA ARG A 242 1.05 6.39 9.08
C ARG A 242 0.26 6.02 7.83
N VAL A 243 0.26 6.85 6.80
CA VAL A 243 -0.53 6.61 5.59
C VAL A 243 0.37 6.58 4.37
N TYR A 244 0.39 5.45 3.68
CA TYR A 244 1.01 5.31 2.37
C TYR A 244 0.00 5.57 1.26
N TYR A 245 0.49 6.04 0.11
CA TYR A 245 -0.35 6.39 -1.03
C TYR A 245 0.11 5.62 -2.27
N ASP A 246 -0.53 4.48 -2.51
CA ASP A 246 -0.40 3.65 -3.72
C ASP A 246 -1.27 4.28 -4.84
N ILE A 247 -0.83 5.46 -5.26
CA ILE A 247 -1.51 6.40 -6.18
C ILE A 247 -0.58 6.68 -7.34
N TYR A 248 -1.12 6.75 -8.57
CA TYR A 248 -0.31 6.82 -9.80
C TYR A 248 -0.45 8.16 -10.51
N GLU A 249 0.44 8.40 -11.47
CA GLU A 249 0.42 9.63 -12.25
C GLU A 249 -0.83 9.74 -13.15
N PRO A 250 -1.31 10.96 -13.40
CA PRO A 250 -0.81 12.27 -12.93
C PRO A 250 -1.32 12.68 -11.53
N THR A 251 -2.22 11.89 -10.93
CA THR A 251 -2.87 12.22 -9.64
C THR A 251 -1.85 12.32 -8.51
N LEU A 252 -0.79 11.50 -8.53
CA LEU A 252 0.29 11.57 -7.55
C LEU A 252 1.02 12.92 -7.58
N ALA A 253 1.42 13.42 -8.76
CA ALA A 253 2.08 14.72 -8.89
C ALA A 253 1.18 15.87 -8.41
N GLU A 254 -0.09 15.87 -8.82
CA GLU A 254 -1.08 16.86 -8.39
C GLU A 254 -1.25 16.85 -6.86
N PHE A 255 -1.33 15.65 -6.26
CA PHE A 255 -1.46 15.50 -4.81
C PHE A 255 -0.22 15.99 -4.07
N LYS A 256 0.99 15.64 -4.54
CA LYS A 256 2.25 16.13 -3.97
C LYS A 256 2.36 17.65 -4.06
N GLN A 257 1.94 18.25 -5.17
CA GLN A 257 1.92 19.71 -5.33
C GLN A 257 0.96 20.35 -4.33
N ALA A 258 -0.27 19.85 -4.22
CA ALA A 258 -1.26 20.39 -3.30
C ALA A 258 -0.85 20.23 -1.83
N ALA A 259 -0.27 19.08 -1.46
CA ALA A 259 0.23 18.83 -0.11
C ALA A 259 1.39 19.76 0.29
N LYS A 260 2.27 20.12 -0.66
CA LYS A 260 3.34 21.12 -0.43
C LYS A 260 2.78 22.51 -0.16
N GLN A 261 1.76 22.92 -0.92
CA GLN A 261 1.11 24.21 -0.74
C GLN A 261 0.35 24.29 0.61
N GLN A 262 -0.25 23.20 1.05
CA GLN A 262 -0.93 23.11 2.34
C GLN A 262 0.01 22.93 3.54
N GLY A 263 1.23 22.40 3.36
CA GLY A 263 2.23 22.28 4.42
C GLY A 263 2.60 23.61 5.08
N LEU A 264 2.28 24.74 4.44
CA LEU A 264 2.39 26.09 4.99
C LEU A 264 1.29 26.43 6.02
N LEU A 265 0.25 25.60 6.13
CA LEU A 265 -0.91 25.72 7.03
C LEU A 265 -1.14 24.38 7.73
N ARG A 266 -0.30 24.01 8.71
CA ARG A 266 -0.49 22.78 9.50
C ARG A 266 -1.88 22.75 10.15
N ARG A 267 -2.71 21.75 9.80
CA ARG A 267 -4.05 21.51 10.37
C ARG A 267 -4.18 20.21 11.17
N PHE A 268 -3.13 19.38 11.19
CA PHE A 268 -3.06 18.19 12.03
C PHE A 268 -2.29 18.51 13.32
N TYR A 269 -2.89 18.27 14.49
CA TYR A 269 -2.16 18.34 15.76
C TYR A 269 -1.35 17.05 15.95
N PRO A 270 -0.02 17.07 15.82
CA PRO A 270 0.80 15.87 15.85
C PRO A 270 1.03 15.32 17.27
N GLY A 271 0.45 15.94 18.29
CA GLY A 271 0.93 15.86 19.67
C GLY A 271 2.11 16.81 19.89
N GLY A 272 2.22 17.41 21.08
CA GLY A 272 3.18 18.48 21.38
C GLY A 272 2.58 19.52 22.32
N ASP A 273 3.01 20.78 22.22
CA ASP A 273 2.32 21.91 22.86
C ASP A 273 1.17 22.40 21.96
N LEU A 274 -0.01 22.57 22.54
CA LEU A 274 -1.23 22.93 21.81
C LEU A 274 -1.19 24.36 21.27
N MET A 275 -0.48 25.27 21.94
CA MET A 275 -0.39 26.67 21.53
C MET A 275 0.49 26.84 20.31
N ASP A 276 1.57 26.06 20.19
CA ASP A 276 2.42 26.04 18.98
C ASP A 276 1.65 25.57 17.73
N PHE A 277 0.65 24.70 17.92
CA PHE A 277 -0.22 24.24 16.84
C PHE A 277 -1.31 25.26 16.48
N LEU A 278 -1.95 25.86 17.49
CA LEU A 278 -3.01 26.84 17.28
C LEU A 278 -2.47 28.18 16.76
N TYR A 279 -1.21 28.49 17.06
CA TYR A 279 -0.54 29.73 16.67
C TYR A 279 0.82 29.43 16.02
N PRO A 280 0.83 28.95 14.75
CA PRO A 280 2.09 28.76 14.04
C PRO A 280 2.78 30.13 13.92
N ILE A 281 3.98 30.26 14.48
CA ILE A 281 4.79 31.47 14.38
C ILE A 281 4.95 31.80 12.89
N HIS A 282 4.23 32.81 12.41
CA HIS A 282 4.46 33.41 11.11
C HIS A 282 5.86 34.00 11.17
N ASN A 283 6.85 33.32 10.60
CA ASN A 283 8.17 33.88 10.39
C ASN A 283 8.12 34.59 9.02
N PRO A 284 8.05 35.94 8.95
CA PRO A 284 7.85 36.66 7.69
C PRO A 284 9.09 36.63 6.77
N ASP A 285 10.21 36.08 7.23
CA ASP A 285 11.51 36.25 6.58
C ASP A 285 11.76 35.36 5.35
N PHE A 286 10.83 34.49 4.96
CA PHE A 286 10.98 33.68 3.74
C PHE A 286 10.42 34.33 2.46
N LEU A 287 9.76 35.49 2.55
CA LEU A 287 9.21 36.21 1.39
C LEU A 287 10.05 37.43 0.94
N SER A 288 11.12 37.79 1.66
CA SER A 288 11.94 38.97 1.31
C SER A 288 13.18 38.67 0.46
N ALA A 289 13.57 37.39 0.28
CA ALA A 289 14.80 37.03 -0.44
C ALA A 289 14.64 36.87 -1.97
N ALA A 290 13.42 36.95 -2.51
CA ALA A 290 13.14 36.65 -3.93
C ALA A 290 12.95 37.87 -4.84
N THR A 291 13.05 39.11 -4.34
CA THR A 291 12.76 40.32 -5.16
C THR A 291 13.81 41.44 -5.08
N GLN A 292 15.02 41.15 -4.59
CA GLN A 292 16.15 42.10 -4.59
C GLN A 292 17.38 41.61 -5.38
N ARG A 293 17.14 40.94 -6.52
CA ARG A 293 18.15 40.82 -7.59
C ARG A 293 17.48 41.04 -8.93
N ASN A 294 17.18 42.30 -9.24
CA ASN A 294 17.05 42.83 -10.60
C ASN A 294 16.90 44.35 -10.49
N SER A 295 18.02 45.04 -10.31
CA SER A 295 18.22 46.44 -10.68
C SER A 295 19.70 46.76 -10.55
N LEU A 296 20.28 47.22 -11.67
CA LEU A 296 21.68 47.54 -11.97
C LEU A 296 22.54 46.35 -12.44
#